data_AF-A0A7Z0JA93-F1
#
_entry.id   AF-A0A7Z0JA93-F1
#
_cell.length_a   1.000
_cell.length_b   1.000
_cell.length_c   1.000
_cell.angle_alpha   90.00
_cell.angle_beta   90.00
_cell.angle_gamma   90.00
#
_symmetry.space_group_name_H-M   'P 1'
#
loop_
_entity.id
_entity.type
_entity.pdbx_description
1 polymer ?
#
loop_
_entity_poly.entity_id
_entity_poly.type
_entity_poly.pdbx_seq_one_letter_code
_entity_poly.pdbx_strand_id
1 'polypeptide(L)'
;MTPLFPRFITPNRSDEGAAGLWVGAVAVIGVTLTIMLAMFVIPVISNSTQQVGSMLANGLVCAPNADAEQPEASGYAMDSIPENYLEIYREVGEDRGVPWNVLAGVGQVESHHGRWEGPGITEGHNDWGAAGPMQFGALDGSAAGNSWGGEPIQAVEDRPETGYGLDGNGDGIVNVYDPADAIPAAADYLLAHGLADDVRQAIYGYNHAWWYVDDVMEWAGEYSDGEFNTTDSVRTAVLCELDAQGAPIGRAPDELTQAVIDWALDQRGKPYIWGGTGPNGYDCSGLTMKAYESIGVTIPRVSQDQWAFGPEIPQGEEQPGDLVFFDVTRAGEPPGPGHMAMVIGDGLMVEAWCTNCGPIAVREYDNPNRADIVGFTRPLEHPDVKAQLEAQDNRG
;
A
#
# COMPACT_ATOMS: atom_id res chain seq x y z
N MET A 1 63.46 -21.11 -29.46
CA MET A 1 64.79 -20.58 -29.85
C MET A 1 64.60 -19.14 -30.30
N THR A 2 64.98 -18.18 -29.46
CA THR A 2 65.17 -16.76 -29.81
C THR A 2 66.45 -16.61 -30.65
N PRO A 3 66.58 -15.62 -31.56
CA PRO A 3 67.08 -14.27 -31.19
C PRO A 3 66.34 -13.13 -31.95
N LEU A 4 66.02 -11.95 -31.38
CA LEU A 4 66.83 -10.78 -30.95
C LEU A 4 67.44 -9.90 -32.08
N PHE A 5 66.72 -8.80 -32.42
CA PHE A 5 67.12 -7.38 -32.72
C PHE A 5 68.23 -7.09 -33.77
N PRO A 6 68.57 -5.82 -34.16
CA PRO A 6 68.16 -4.44 -33.73
C PRO A 6 67.76 -3.46 -34.90
N ARG A 7 66.89 -2.43 -34.73
CA ARG A 7 67.00 -1.04 -34.18
C ARG A 7 67.46 0.09 -35.14
N PHE A 8 66.64 1.17 -35.11
CA PHE A 8 66.91 2.63 -35.24
C PHE A 8 67.27 3.27 -36.61
N ILE A 9 66.65 4.41 -36.94
CA ILE A 9 67.09 5.82 -36.66
C ILE A 9 66.13 6.79 -37.44
N THR A 10 65.61 7.82 -36.77
CA THR A 10 65.02 9.05 -37.36
C THR A 10 66.12 10.13 -37.51
N PRO A 11 66.03 11.17 -38.38
CA PRO A 11 65.56 12.49 -37.87
C PRO A 11 65.09 13.58 -38.90
N ASN A 12 64.47 14.63 -38.31
CA ASN A 12 64.50 16.08 -38.60
C ASN A 12 63.77 16.76 -39.80
N ARG A 13 62.64 17.41 -39.44
CA ARG A 13 62.39 18.87 -39.31
C ARG A 13 63.11 19.88 -40.23
N SER A 14 62.31 20.71 -40.91
CA SER A 14 62.55 22.16 -41.10
C SER A 14 61.25 22.92 -41.34
N ASP A 15 61.10 24.04 -40.61
CA ASP A 15 60.08 25.09 -40.68
C ASP A 15 60.02 25.75 -42.09
N GLU A 16 59.06 26.55 -42.57
CA GLU A 16 58.32 27.66 -41.96
C GLU A 16 57.30 28.25 -42.97
N GLY A 17 56.16 28.79 -42.51
CA GLY A 17 55.53 30.00 -43.07
C GLY A 17 54.42 29.91 -44.13
N ALA A 18 53.16 30.15 -43.72
CA ALA A 18 52.24 31.11 -44.37
C ALA A 18 50.92 31.22 -43.56
N ALA A 19 50.78 32.34 -42.86
CA ALA A 19 49.57 32.77 -42.20
C ALA A 19 48.60 33.42 -43.19
N GLY A 20 47.29 33.20 -42.99
CA GLY A 20 46.24 34.06 -43.55
C GLY A 20 45.12 33.33 -44.29
N LEU A 21 44.21 32.66 -43.55
CA LEU A 21 42.84 32.31 -44.01
C LEU A 21 42.03 31.67 -42.85
N TRP A 22 41.80 32.41 -41.76
CA TRP A 22 40.95 31.95 -40.65
C TRP A 22 40.04 33.05 -40.08
N VAL A 23 39.40 33.84 -40.95
CA VAL A 23 38.36 34.79 -40.50
C VAL A 23 37.00 34.56 -41.19
N GLY A 24 36.91 33.68 -42.19
CA GLY A 24 35.65 33.41 -42.91
C GLY A 24 34.81 32.23 -42.42
N ALA A 25 35.39 31.26 -41.68
CA ALA A 25 34.71 30.01 -41.33
C ALA A 25 34.03 30.02 -39.94
N VAL A 26 34.31 31.01 -39.09
CA VAL A 26 33.74 31.10 -37.73
C VAL A 26 32.40 31.85 -37.72
N ALA A 27 32.14 32.72 -38.70
CA ALA A 27 30.92 33.53 -38.74
C ALA A 27 29.67 32.78 -39.24
N VAL A 28 29.81 31.69 -40.01
CA VAL A 28 28.66 30.91 -40.53
C VAL A 28 28.22 29.80 -39.56
N ILE A 29 29.11 29.34 -38.68
CA ILE A 29 28.77 28.37 -37.61
C ILE A 29 28.12 29.08 -36.41
N GLY A 30 28.44 30.36 -36.18
CA GLY A 30 27.87 31.15 -35.07
C GLY A 30 26.40 31.55 -35.25
N VAL A 31 25.92 31.72 -36.49
CA VAL A 31 24.54 32.19 -36.77
C VAL A 31 23.53 31.04 -36.84
N THR A 32 23.95 29.84 -37.24
CA THR A 32 23.08 28.64 -37.22
C THR A 32 22.92 28.06 -35.81
N LEU A 33 23.92 28.18 -34.95
CA LEU A 33 23.81 27.78 -33.53
C LEU A 33 22.96 28.76 -32.70
N THR A 34 22.90 30.04 -33.04
CA THR A 34 22.06 31.03 -32.32
C THR A 34 20.59 30.98 -32.71
N ILE A 35 20.25 30.51 -33.92
CA ILE A 35 18.84 30.28 -34.31
C ILE A 35 18.31 28.94 -33.77
N MET A 36 19.17 27.92 -33.59
CA MET A 36 18.77 26.68 -32.88
C MET A 36 18.68 26.84 -31.35
N LEU A 37 19.42 27.77 -30.74
CA LEU A 37 19.31 28.06 -29.30
C LEU A 37 18.11 28.95 -28.93
N ALA A 38 17.50 29.65 -29.90
CA ALA A 38 16.35 30.53 -29.67
C ALA A 38 14.98 29.84 -29.84
N MET A 39 14.94 28.57 -30.25
CA MET A 39 13.71 27.76 -30.33
C MET A 39 13.45 26.89 -29.08
N PHE A 40 14.23 27.07 -28.00
CA PHE A 40 14.05 26.35 -26.73
C PHE A 40 13.65 27.24 -25.54
N VAL A 41 13.16 28.46 -25.80
CA VAL A 41 12.64 29.34 -24.74
C VAL A 41 11.37 30.06 -25.21
N ILE A 42 10.27 29.31 -25.30
CA ILE A 42 8.94 29.89 -25.07
C ILE A 42 8.59 29.51 -23.61
N PRO A 43 8.26 30.46 -22.72
CA PRO A 43 7.78 30.14 -21.41
C PRO A 43 6.36 29.58 -21.54
N VAL A 44 6.22 28.26 -21.48
CA VAL A 44 4.94 27.63 -21.13
C VAL A 44 4.73 27.92 -19.65
N ILE A 45 4.03 29.01 -19.36
CA ILE A 45 3.37 29.21 -18.08
C ILE A 45 2.13 28.32 -18.11
N SER A 46 2.25 27.10 -17.57
CA SER A 46 1.12 26.31 -17.10
C SER A 46 1.59 25.27 -16.09
N ASN A 47 1.15 25.44 -14.83
CA ASN A 47 1.17 24.49 -13.71
C ASN A 47 2.50 23.82 -13.36
N SER A 48 3.44 24.60 -12.81
CA SER A 48 4.52 24.07 -11.98
C SER A 48 4.14 24.16 -10.49
N THR A 49 3.22 23.31 -10.06
CA THR A 49 2.98 22.97 -8.65
C THR A 49 2.49 21.52 -8.59
N GLN A 50 3.41 20.56 -8.72
CA GLN A 50 3.31 19.17 -8.24
C GLN A 50 4.53 18.38 -8.77
N GLN A 51 5.72 18.77 -8.31
CA GLN A 51 6.85 17.85 -8.24
C GLN A 51 7.42 18.00 -6.84
N VAL A 52 6.75 17.36 -5.89
CA VAL A 52 7.29 17.13 -4.55
C VAL A 52 7.95 15.75 -4.61
N GLY A 53 9.28 15.74 -4.55
CA GLY A 53 10.02 14.71 -3.81
C GLY A 53 10.14 13.30 -4.37
N SER A 54 10.71 13.11 -5.57
CA SER A 54 11.44 11.86 -5.85
C SER A 54 12.81 11.92 -5.18
N MET A 55 12.95 11.34 -3.97
CA MET A 55 14.24 11.18 -3.29
C MET A 55 14.29 9.89 -2.43
N LEU A 56 14.88 8.84 -3.02
CA LEU A 56 15.70 7.74 -2.46
C LEU A 56 15.28 7.03 -1.15
N ALA A 57 14.85 5.78 -1.29
CA ALA A 57 15.51 4.52 -0.90
C ALA A 57 14.41 3.42 -0.89
N ASN A 58 14.59 2.34 -1.67
CA ASN A 58 13.60 1.27 -1.91
C ASN A 58 12.31 1.70 -2.62
N GLY A 59 12.40 2.00 -3.92
CA GLY A 59 11.32 1.77 -4.91
C GLY A 59 9.95 2.47 -4.75
N LEU A 60 9.67 3.16 -3.64
CA LEU A 60 8.33 3.65 -3.34
C LEU A 60 8.06 5.01 -4.01
N VAL A 61 7.03 5.08 -4.84
CA VAL A 61 6.60 6.30 -5.54
C VAL A 61 5.28 6.76 -4.96
N CYS A 62 5.30 7.92 -4.30
CA CYS A 62 4.11 8.56 -3.74
C CYS A 62 3.71 9.75 -4.61
N ALA A 63 2.82 9.49 -5.57
CA ALA A 63 2.24 10.51 -6.43
C ALA A 63 0.72 10.27 -6.56
N PRO A 64 -0.11 11.34 -6.59
CA PRO A 64 -1.52 11.20 -6.93
C PRO A 64 -1.59 10.78 -8.41
N ASN A 65 -1.80 9.49 -8.64
CA ASN A 65 -1.80 8.79 -9.93
C ASN A 65 -0.45 8.75 -10.66
N ALA A 66 0.32 7.68 -10.45
CA ALA A 66 1.26 7.13 -11.44
C ALA A 66 1.68 5.72 -11.01
N ASP A 67 1.17 4.70 -11.70
CA ASP A 67 1.73 3.36 -11.74
C ASP A 67 1.94 2.68 -10.37
N ALA A 68 0.85 2.29 -9.69
CA ALA A 68 0.95 1.02 -8.96
C ALA A 68 1.29 -0.02 -10.04
N GLU A 69 2.55 -0.44 -10.12
CA GLU A 69 3.03 -1.36 -11.16
C GLU A 69 2.13 -2.58 -11.12
N GLN A 70 1.23 -2.66 -12.10
CA GLN A 70 0.22 -3.70 -12.16
C GLN A 70 0.97 -5.02 -12.24
N PRO A 71 0.68 -6.00 -11.37
CA PRO A 71 1.41 -7.25 -11.41
C PRO A 71 1.21 -7.90 -12.78
N GLU A 72 2.25 -8.54 -13.32
CA GLU A 72 2.06 -9.36 -14.51
C GLU A 72 1.07 -10.49 -14.22
N ALA A 73 0.29 -10.90 -15.21
CA ALA A 73 -0.65 -12.00 -15.03
C ALA A 73 0.10 -13.34 -14.99
N SER A 74 -0.15 -14.13 -13.96
CA SER A 74 0.40 -15.48 -13.88
C SER A 74 -0.16 -16.36 -15.01
N GLY A 75 0.57 -17.42 -15.36
CA GLY A 75 0.04 -18.42 -16.31
C GLY A 75 -1.29 -19.02 -15.82
N TYR A 76 -1.46 -19.15 -14.50
CA TYR A 76 -2.71 -19.60 -13.90
C TYR A 76 -3.85 -18.59 -14.12
N ALA A 77 -3.61 -17.28 -13.96
CA ALA A 77 -4.62 -16.26 -14.24
C ALA A 77 -5.08 -16.30 -15.69
N MET A 78 -4.15 -16.39 -16.64
CA MET A 78 -4.47 -16.47 -18.08
C MET A 78 -5.30 -17.72 -18.43
N ASP A 79 -5.09 -18.83 -17.73
CA ASP A 79 -5.78 -20.10 -17.99
C ASP A 79 -7.15 -20.21 -17.27
N SER A 80 -7.31 -19.55 -16.12
CA SER A 80 -8.46 -19.75 -15.21
C SER A 80 -9.46 -18.59 -15.20
N ILE A 81 -9.05 -17.37 -15.57
CA ILE A 81 -9.93 -16.21 -15.67
C ILE A 81 -10.48 -16.13 -17.10
N PRO A 82 -11.79 -15.89 -17.32
CA PRO A 82 -12.34 -15.73 -18.65
C PRO A 82 -11.69 -14.51 -19.32
N GLU A 83 -11.35 -14.63 -20.60
CA GLU A 83 -10.62 -13.59 -21.33
C GLU A 83 -11.29 -12.21 -21.23
N ASN A 84 -12.62 -12.16 -21.35
CA ASN A 84 -13.39 -10.92 -21.24
C ASN A 84 -13.39 -10.32 -19.82
N TYR A 85 -13.24 -11.12 -18.77
CA TYR A 85 -13.10 -10.62 -17.40
C TYR A 85 -11.68 -10.15 -17.13
N LEU A 86 -10.67 -10.91 -17.56
CA LEU A 86 -9.26 -10.56 -17.38
C LEU A 86 -8.91 -9.25 -18.08
N GLU A 87 -9.43 -9.02 -19.28
CA GLU A 87 -9.28 -7.76 -20.00
C GLU A 87 -9.83 -6.59 -19.18
N ILE A 88 -11.07 -6.69 -18.69
CA ILE A 88 -11.72 -5.64 -17.89
C ILE A 88 -10.99 -5.42 -16.57
N TYR A 89 -10.58 -6.47 -15.84
CA TYR A 89 -9.84 -6.31 -14.58
C TYR A 89 -8.55 -5.51 -14.78
N ARG A 90 -7.80 -5.82 -15.85
CA ARG A 90 -6.54 -5.13 -16.15
C ARG A 90 -6.78 -3.70 -16.58
N GLU A 91 -7.75 -3.46 -17.47
CA GLU A 91 -8.11 -2.11 -17.92
C GLU A 91 -8.57 -1.24 -16.75
N VAL A 92 -9.49 -1.74 -15.92
CA VAL A 92 -9.98 -1.02 -14.73
C VAL A 92 -8.89 -0.82 -13.71
N GLY A 93 -8.02 -1.82 -13.50
CA GLY A 93 -6.89 -1.70 -12.59
C GLY A 93 -5.94 -0.59 -12.99
N GLU A 94 -5.60 -0.51 -14.28
CA GLU A 94 -4.80 0.58 -14.86
C GLU A 94 -5.52 1.94 -14.76
N ASP A 95 -6.80 2.03 -15.14
CA ASP A 95 -7.58 3.27 -15.13
C ASP A 95 -7.79 3.85 -13.73
N ARG A 96 -8.04 2.98 -12.74
CA ARG A 96 -8.40 3.38 -11.36
C ARG A 96 -7.26 3.30 -10.36
N GLY A 97 -6.08 2.82 -10.76
CA GLY A 97 -4.95 2.64 -9.85
C GLY A 97 -5.22 1.56 -8.78
N VAL A 98 -6.05 0.56 -9.12
CA VAL A 98 -6.39 -0.58 -8.26
C VAL A 98 -5.60 -1.80 -8.74
N PRO A 99 -5.00 -2.63 -7.87
CA PRO A 99 -4.36 -3.86 -8.33
C PRO A 99 -5.37 -4.79 -9.00
N TRP A 100 -5.20 -5.08 -10.29
CA TRP A 100 -6.18 -5.87 -11.06
C TRP A 100 -6.38 -7.28 -10.47
N ASN A 101 -5.31 -7.84 -9.90
CA ASN A 101 -5.34 -9.16 -9.27
C ASN A 101 -6.17 -9.17 -7.98
N VAL A 102 -6.27 -8.04 -7.26
CA VAL A 102 -7.20 -7.88 -6.13
C VAL A 102 -8.65 -7.84 -6.60
N LEU A 103 -8.95 -7.10 -7.67
CA LEU A 103 -10.29 -7.11 -8.28
C LEU A 103 -10.68 -8.50 -8.80
N ALA A 104 -9.73 -9.19 -9.43
CA ALA A 104 -9.90 -10.56 -9.86
C ALA A 104 -10.12 -11.50 -8.66
N GLY A 105 -9.39 -11.31 -7.56
CA GLY A 105 -9.60 -12.04 -6.30
C GLY A 105 -11.03 -11.89 -5.76
N VAL A 106 -11.57 -10.67 -5.75
CA VAL A 106 -12.97 -10.40 -5.40
C VAL A 106 -13.91 -11.18 -6.33
N GLY A 107 -13.77 -11.02 -7.65
CA GLY A 107 -14.65 -11.73 -8.60
C GLY A 107 -14.54 -13.26 -8.53
N GLN A 108 -13.38 -13.78 -8.15
CA GLN A 108 -13.16 -15.20 -7.93
C GLN A 108 -13.93 -15.71 -6.72
N VAL A 109 -13.83 -15.02 -5.57
CA VAL A 109 -14.51 -15.40 -4.33
C VAL A 109 -16.02 -15.18 -4.43
N GLU A 110 -16.48 -14.15 -5.14
CA GLU A 110 -17.91 -13.83 -5.23
C GLU A 110 -18.69 -14.77 -6.17
N SER A 111 -18.10 -15.15 -7.30
CA SER A 111 -18.86 -15.88 -8.33
C SER A 111 -18.01 -16.75 -9.26
N HIS A 112 -16.72 -16.92 -8.97
CA HIS A 112 -15.78 -17.55 -9.89
C HIS A 112 -15.82 -16.87 -11.27
N HIS A 113 -15.75 -15.53 -11.25
CA HIS A 113 -15.87 -14.63 -12.40
C HIS A 113 -17.14 -14.90 -13.23
N GLY A 114 -18.28 -14.94 -12.55
CA GLY A 114 -19.61 -15.14 -13.14
C GLY A 114 -19.91 -16.58 -13.58
N ARG A 115 -19.05 -17.56 -13.25
CA ARG A 115 -19.20 -18.95 -13.69
C ARG A 115 -19.92 -19.86 -12.69
N TRP A 116 -20.04 -19.46 -11.43
CA TRP A 116 -20.80 -20.25 -10.47
C TRP A 116 -22.28 -20.34 -10.87
N GLU A 117 -22.86 -21.53 -10.68
CA GLU A 117 -24.29 -21.73 -10.83
C GLU A 117 -24.95 -21.44 -9.48
N GLY A 118 -25.66 -20.31 -9.39
CA GLY A 118 -26.27 -19.87 -8.14
C GLY A 118 -27.22 -18.67 -8.32
N PRO A 119 -28.16 -18.48 -7.39
CA PRO A 119 -29.08 -17.35 -7.44
C PRO A 119 -28.31 -16.02 -7.35
N GLY A 120 -28.74 -15.02 -8.11
CA GLY A 120 -28.14 -13.68 -8.09
C GLY A 120 -26.94 -13.50 -9.00
N ILE A 121 -26.36 -14.54 -9.61
CA ILE A 121 -25.14 -14.36 -10.42
C ILE A 121 -25.45 -13.77 -11.80
N THR A 122 -26.45 -14.33 -12.49
CA THR A 122 -26.87 -13.88 -13.84
C THR A 122 -28.28 -13.29 -13.86
N GLU A 123 -29.06 -13.51 -12.80
CA GLU A 123 -30.41 -12.98 -12.63
C GLU A 123 -30.83 -13.01 -11.15
N GLY A 124 -31.79 -12.13 -10.80
CA GLY A 124 -32.33 -12.02 -9.45
C GLY A 124 -31.28 -11.63 -8.42
N HIS A 125 -31.45 -12.12 -7.19
CA HIS A 125 -30.49 -11.92 -6.12
C HIS A 125 -30.36 -13.21 -5.31
N ASN A 126 -29.26 -13.37 -4.59
CA ASN A 126 -29.10 -14.46 -3.63
C ASN A 126 -29.97 -14.23 -2.37
N ASP A 127 -29.94 -15.17 -1.41
CA ASP A 127 -30.77 -15.10 -0.19
C ASP A 127 -30.50 -13.86 0.69
N TRP A 128 -29.38 -13.17 0.46
CA TRP A 128 -28.98 -11.97 1.18
C TRP A 128 -29.28 -10.68 0.43
N GLY A 129 -29.75 -10.75 -0.81
CA GLY A 129 -30.05 -9.59 -1.66
C GLY A 129 -28.90 -9.13 -2.56
N ALA A 130 -27.86 -9.97 -2.74
CA ALA A 130 -26.74 -9.64 -3.62
C ALA A 130 -26.94 -10.14 -5.05
N ALA A 131 -26.45 -9.39 -6.05
CA ALA A 131 -26.62 -9.66 -7.47
C ALA A 131 -25.35 -9.37 -8.29
N GLY A 132 -25.25 -9.99 -9.45
CA GLY A 132 -24.14 -9.83 -10.41
C GLY A 132 -22.90 -10.69 -10.12
N PRO A 133 -21.92 -10.69 -11.03
CA PRO A 133 -20.67 -11.44 -10.84
C PRO A 133 -19.80 -10.88 -9.71
N MET A 134 -20.02 -9.63 -9.31
CA MET A 134 -19.34 -9.01 -8.17
C MET A 134 -20.21 -8.99 -6.89
N GLN A 135 -21.39 -9.64 -6.91
CA GLN A 135 -22.32 -9.77 -5.77
C GLN A 135 -22.58 -8.46 -5.01
N PHE A 136 -22.96 -7.41 -5.75
CA PHE A 136 -23.39 -6.15 -5.15
C PHE A 136 -24.72 -6.32 -4.42
N GLY A 137 -24.89 -5.63 -3.29
CA GLY A 137 -26.22 -5.46 -2.70
C GLY A 137 -27.13 -4.75 -3.69
N ALA A 138 -28.25 -5.36 -4.04
CA ALA A 138 -29.17 -4.88 -5.07
C ALA A 138 -30.64 -4.88 -4.60
N LEU A 139 -30.87 -4.97 -3.29
CA LEU A 139 -32.21 -5.04 -2.71
C LEU A 139 -32.32 -4.25 -1.42
N ASP A 140 -33.13 -3.18 -1.43
CA ASP A 140 -33.39 -2.37 -0.25
C ASP A 140 -34.00 -3.19 0.89
N GLY A 141 -33.45 -3.01 2.10
CA GLY A 141 -33.88 -3.73 3.31
C GLY A 141 -33.41 -5.18 3.39
N SER A 142 -32.63 -5.66 2.42
CA SER A 142 -31.94 -6.94 2.49
C SER A 142 -30.68 -6.85 3.39
N ALA A 143 -30.06 -8.01 3.67
CA ALA A 143 -28.82 -8.05 4.45
C ALA A 143 -27.63 -7.44 3.70
N ALA A 144 -27.59 -7.61 2.37
CA ALA A 144 -26.59 -6.99 1.49
C ALA A 144 -26.87 -5.50 1.23
N GLY A 145 -28.08 -5.02 1.55
CA GLY A 145 -28.51 -3.66 1.24
C GLY A 145 -28.61 -3.41 -0.27
N ASN A 146 -28.39 -2.15 -0.67
CA ASN A 146 -28.44 -1.72 -2.07
C ASN A 146 -27.25 -0.82 -2.41
N SER A 147 -26.04 -1.38 -2.35
CA SER A 147 -24.83 -0.68 -2.77
C SER A 147 -24.78 -0.44 -4.28
N TRP A 148 -25.45 -1.28 -5.09
CA TRP A 148 -25.62 -1.02 -6.53
C TRP A 148 -26.34 0.31 -6.77
N GLY A 149 -27.39 0.55 -5.99
CA GLY A 149 -28.23 1.74 -6.01
C GLY A 149 -29.28 1.67 -7.10
N GLY A 150 -30.55 1.66 -6.69
CA GLY A 150 -31.69 1.52 -7.60
C GLY A 150 -31.93 0.07 -7.98
N GLU A 151 -32.38 -0.16 -9.21
CA GLU A 151 -32.71 -1.50 -9.72
C GLU A 151 -31.46 -2.19 -10.29
N PRO A 152 -31.40 -3.54 -10.25
CA PRO A 152 -30.30 -4.32 -10.83
C PRO A 152 -29.98 -3.99 -12.30
N ILE A 153 -31.00 -3.61 -13.06
CA ILE A 153 -30.88 -3.14 -14.45
C ILE A 153 -31.71 -1.86 -14.57
N GLN A 154 -31.07 -0.75 -14.93
CA GLN A 154 -31.73 0.55 -15.04
C GLN A 154 -31.06 1.44 -16.09
N ALA A 155 -31.77 2.44 -16.61
CA ALA A 155 -31.14 3.44 -17.46
C ALA A 155 -30.15 4.27 -16.62
N VAL A 156 -29.02 4.66 -17.21
CA VAL A 156 -27.98 5.45 -16.51
C VAL A 156 -28.53 6.78 -15.97
N GLU A 157 -29.50 7.37 -16.65
CA GLU A 157 -30.18 8.60 -16.23
C GLU A 157 -31.08 8.43 -14.99
N ASP A 158 -31.52 7.21 -14.70
CA ASP A 158 -32.35 6.86 -13.55
C ASP A 158 -31.51 6.40 -12.33
N ARG A 159 -30.20 6.21 -12.50
CA ARG A 159 -29.30 5.71 -11.45
C ARG A 159 -29.17 6.72 -10.29
N PRO A 160 -29.49 6.35 -9.04
CA PRO A 160 -29.26 7.21 -7.88
C PRO A 160 -27.78 7.60 -7.69
N GLU A 161 -27.51 8.82 -7.22
CA GLU A 161 -26.15 9.28 -6.91
C GLU A 161 -25.48 8.50 -5.76
N THR A 162 -26.28 7.86 -4.90
CA THR A 162 -25.82 7.09 -3.75
C THR A 162 -25.37 5.66 -4.09
N GLY A 163 -25.60 5.23 -5.34
CA GLY A 163 -25.25 3.90 -5.83
C GLY A 163 -23.89 3.86 -6.52
N TYR A 164 -23.27 2.68 -6.48
CA TYR A 164 -22.00 2.42 -7.17
C TYR A 164 -22.17 1.86 -8.58
N GLY A 165 -23.38 1.53 -9.03
CA GLY A 165 -23.60 1.06 -10.39
C GLY A 165 -23.06 2.03 -11.43
N LEU A 166 -22.42 1.51 -12.48
CA LEU A 166 -21.83 2.30 -13.55
C LEU A 166 -22.29 1.76 -14.90
N ASP A 167 -22.38 2.64 -15.89
CA ASP A 167 -22.48 2.28 -17.31
C ASP A 167 -21.04 2.31 -17.83
N GLY A 168 -20.34 1.18 -17.65
CA GLY A 168 -18.91 1.07 -17.93
C GLY A 168 -18.63 0.89 -19.42
N ASN A 169 -19.57 0.30 -20.16
CA ASN A 169 -19.45 0.11 -21.60
C ASN A 169 -20.04 1.27 -22.44
N GLY A 170 -20.75 2.21 -21.82
CA GLY A 170 -21.32 3.41 -22.43
C GLY A 170 -22.58 3.14 -23.28
N ASP A 171 -23.32 2.08 -22.98
CA ASP A 171 -24.53 1.69 -23.73
C ASP A 171 -25.82 2.38 -23.25
N GLY A 172 -25.72 3.17 -22.17
CA GLY A 172 -26.82 3.91 -21.55
C GLY A 172 -27.58 3.13 -20.48
N ILE A 173 -27.16 1.89 -20.18
CA ILE A 173 -27.75 1.02 -19.17
C ILE A 173 -26.71 0.74 -18.09
N VAL A 174 -27.17 0.70 -16.84
CA VAL A 174 -26.41 0.25 -15.68
C VAL A 174 -26.94 -1.14 -15.34
N ASN A 175 -26.14 -2.17 -15.56
CA ASN A 175 -26.52 -3.57 -15.43
C ASN A 175 -25.60 -4.34 -14.49
N VAL A 176 -26.12 -4.73 -13.31
CA VAL A 176 -25.33 -5.45 -12.29
C VAL A 176 -24.79 -6.80 -12.78
N TYR A 177 -25.40 -7.40 -13.81
CA TYR A 177 -24.97 -8.69 -14.37
C TYR A 177 -23.98 -8.55 -15.53
N ASP A 178 -23.76 -7.34 -16.05
CA ASP A 178 -22.74 -7.09 -17.07
C ASP A 178 -21.39 -6.88 -16.37
N PRO A 179 -20.36 -7.72 -16.62
CA PRO A 179 -19.04 -7.49 -16.05
C PRO A 179 -18.42 -6.14 -16.45
N ALA A 180 -18.79 -5.58 -17.61
CA ALA A 180 -18.30 -4.27 -18.04
C ALA A 180 -18.81 -3.14 -17.15
N ASP A 181 -19.93 -3.33 -16.45
CA ASP A 181 -20.49 -2.38 -15.49
C ASP A 181 -20.09 -2.75 -14.05
N ALA A 182 -20.18 -4.04 -13.70
CA ALA A 182 -20.00 -4.52 -12.34
C ALA A 182 -18.53 -4.45 -11.87
N ILE A 183 -17.55 -4.72 -12.73
CA ILE A 183 -16.13 -4.69 -12.36
C ILE A 183 -15.64 -3.26 -12.06
N PRO A 184 -15.87 -2.24 -12.91
CA PRO A 184 -15.49 -0.87 -12.56
C PRO A 184 -16.26 -0.34 -11.35
N ALA A 185 -17.53 -0.75 -11.17
CA ALA A 185 -18.28 -0.41 -9.97
C ALA A 185 -17.62 -1.01 -8.71
N ALA A 186 -17.10 -2.24 -8.77
CA ALA A 186 -16.40 -2.88 -7.65
C ALA A 186 -15.09 -2.18 -7.31
N ALA A 187 -14.35 -1.71 -8.32
CA ALA A 187 -13.18 -0.89 -8.10
C ALA A 187 -13.51 0.42 -7.37
N ASP A 188 -14.57 1.12 -7.79
CA ASP A 188 -15.02 2.34 -7.11
C ASP A 188 -15.52 2.08 -5.70
N TYR A 189 -16.19 0.95 -5.48
CA TYR A 189 -16.59 0.52 -4.16
C TYR A 189 -15.38 0.31 -3.25
N LEU A 190 -14.35 -0.41 -3.71
CA LEU A 190 -13.13 -0.64 -2.93
C LEU A 190 -12.39 0.67 -2.64
N LEU A 191 -12.25 1.56 -3.63
CA LEU A 191 -11.62 2.87 -3.45
C LEU A 191 -12.35 3.71 -2.40
N ALA A 192 -13.69 3.72 -2.42
CA ALA A 192 -14.49 4.41 -1.41
C ALA A 192 -14.36 3.80 0.00
N HIS A 193 -13.92 2.55 0.10
CA HIS A 193 -13.59 1.87 1.37
C HIS A 193 -12.10 1.97 1.74
N GLY A 194 -11.37 2.89 1.11
CA GLY A 194 -9.99 3.20 1.47
C GLY A 194 -8.97 2.23 0.89
N LEU A 195 -9.23 1.64 -0.29
CA LEU A 195 -8.26 0.72 -0.92
C LEU A 195 -6.88 1.39 -1.15
N ALA A 196 -6.87 2.70 -1.42
CA ALA A 196 -5.63 3.47 -1.52
C ALA A 196 -4.82 3.48 -0.20
N ASP A 197 -5.48 3.27 0.94
CA ASP A 197 -4.92 3.41 2.29
C ASP A 197 -4.72 2.05 3.00
N ASP A 198 -5.64 1.11 2.78
CA ASP A 198 -5.54 -0.24 3.34
C ASP A 198 -6.36 -1.24 2.52
N VAL A 199 -5.66 -1.97 1.64
CA VAL A 199 -6.25 -2.97 0.75
C VAL A 199 -7.09 -3.99 1.52
N ARG A 200 -6.57 -4.52 2.64
CA ARG A 200 -7.26 -5.55 3.43
C ARG A 200 -8.49 -4.97 4.12
N GLN A 201 -8.41 -3.74 4.61
CA GLN A 201 -9.56 -3.05 5.21
C GLN A 201 -10.62 -2.69 4.16
N ALA A 202 -10.23 -2.33 2.94
CA ALA A 202 -11.17 -2.05 1.86
C ALA A 202 -11.92 -3.32 1.42
N ILE A 203 -11.22 -4.45 1.31
CA ILE A 203 -11.84 -5.76 1.05
C ILE A 203 -12.74 -6.17 2.23
N TYR A 204 -12.36 -5.86 3.47
CA TYR A 204 -13.27 -6.02 4.61
C TYR A 204 -14.47 -5.07 4.52
N GLY A 205 -14.32 -3.86 3.99
CA GLY A 205 -15.43 -2.97 3.67
C GLY A 205 -16.39 -3.59 2.67
N TYR A 206 -15.88 -4.40 1.74
CA TYR A 206 -16.67 -5.12 0.73
C TYR A 206 -17.62 -6.17 1.33
N ASN A 207 -17.14 -7.06 2.20
CA ASN A 207 -17.89 -8.22 2.67
C ASN A 207 -18.07 -8.30 4.21
N HIS A 208 -17.29 -7.54 4.97
CA HIS A 208 -17.23 -7.54 6.44
C HIS A 208 -16.81 -8.87 7.09
N ALA A 209 -16.03 -9.69 6.37
CA ALA A 209 -15.49 -10.94 6.88
C ALA A 209 -13.98 -11.07 6.64
N TRP A 210 -13.22 -11.41 7.67
CA TRP A 210 -11.76 -11.57 7.54
C TRP A 210 -11.36 -12.83 6.77
N TRP A 211 -12.14 -13.90 6.85
CA TRP A 211 -11.92 -15.08 6.01
C TRP A 211 -12.08 -14.73 4.53
N TYR A 212 -13.00 -13.83 4.18
CA TYR A 212 -13.18 -13.35 2.82
C TYR A 212 -11.99 -12.52 2.36
N VAL A 213 -11.48 -11.63 3.23
CA VAL A 213 -10.25 -10.87 2.95
C VAL A 213 -9.08 -11.81 2.67
N ASP A 214 -8.90 -12.83 3.51
CA ASP A 214 -7.83 -13.80 3.34
C ASP A 214 -7.96 -14.59 2.03
N ASP A 215 -9.16 -15.06 1.69
CA ASP A 215 -9.44 -15.75 0.43
C ASP A 215 -9.15 -14.83 -0.79
N VAL A 216 -9.60 -13.58 -0.76
CA VAL A 216 -9.34 -12.60 -1.85
C VAL A 216 -7.84 -12.37 -2.00
N MET A 217 -7.10 -12.20 -0.91
CA MET A 217 -5.65 -11.97 -0.98
C MET A 217 -4.89 -13.22 -1.44
N GLU A 218 -5.35 -14.42 -1.07
CA GLU A 218 -4.78 -15.68 -1.56
C GLU A 218 -4.95 -15.79 -3.08
N TRP A 219 -6.14 -15.56 -3.60
CA TRP A 219 -6.38 -15.54 -5.05
C TRP A 219 -5.62 -14.42 -5.77
N ALA A 220 -5.52 -13.24 -5.18
CA ALA A 220 -4.75 -12.14 -5.75
C ALA A 220 -3.26 -12.50 -5.91
N GLY A 221 -2.70 -13.25 -4.95
CA GLY A 221 -1.33 -13.79 -5.04
C GLY A 221 -1.18 -14.84 -6.13
N GLU A 222 -2.12 -15.78 -6.25
CA GLU A 222 -2.12 -16.80 -7.32
C GLU A 222 -2.25 -16.20 -8.72
N TYR A 223 -2.93 -15.04 -8.85
CA TYR A 223 -3.12 -14.37 -10.13
C TYR A 223 -1.95 -13.51 -10.60
N SER A 224 -1.03 -13.14 -9.71
CA SER A 224 0.17 -12.37 -10.06
C SER A 224 1.38 -13.25 -10.39
N ASP A 225 2.14 -12.89 -11.43
CA ASP A 225 3.46 -13.44 -11.72
C ASP A 225 4.52 -12.63 -10.96
N GLY A 226 4.96 -13.14 -9.79
CA GLY A 226 5.93 -12.49 -8.91
C GLY A 226 5.48 -12.41 -7.45
N GLU A 227 6.28 -11.76 -6.60
CA GLU A 227 5.90 -11.49 -5.21
C GLU A 227 4.93 -10.30 -5.18
N PHE A 228 3.62 -10.53 -5.39
CA PHE A 228 2.61 -9.53 -5.05
C PHE A 228 2.56 -9.39 -3.53
N ASN A 229 3.23 -8.36 -3.02
CA ASN A 229 3.32 -8.13 -1.59
C ASN A 229 2.27 -7.12 -1.13
N THR A 230 1.27 -7.62 -0.41
CA THR A 230 0.20 -6.79 0.18
C THR A 230 0.77 -5.76 1.14
N THR A 231 1.91 -6.08 1.78
CA THR A 231 2.71 -5.17 2.60
C THR A 231 3.16 -3.95 1.81
N ASP A 232 3.46 -4.06 0.52
CA ASP A 232 3.96 -2.93 -0.25
C ASP A 232 2.84 -1.97 -0.65
N SER A 233 1.62 -2.44 -0.94
CA SER A 233 0.43 -1.58 -1.05
C SER A 233 0.04 -0.98 0.32
N VAL A 234 0.12 -1.82 1.35
CA VAL A 234 0.20 -1.58 2.80
C VAL A 234 1.01 -0.33 3.22
N ARG A 235 2.24 -0.36 2.74
CA ARG A 235 3.31 0.61 2.99
C ARG A 235 3.15 1.81 2.10
N THR A 236 2.76 1.63 0.84
CA THR A 236 2.47 2.73 -0.10
C THR A 236 1.41 3.65 0.48
N ALA A 237 0.28 3.13 0.94
CA ALA A 237 -0.74 3.90 1.63
C ALA A 237 -0.22 4.80 2.75
N VAL A 238 0.47 4.21 3.74
CA VAL A 238 0.96 4.94 4.92
C VAL A 238 2.11 5.89 4.55
N LEU A 239 3.05 5.46 3.70
CA LEU A 239 4.21 6.26 3.29
C LEU A 239 3.88 7.32 2.22
N CYS A 240 2.72 7.24 1.59
CA CYS A 240 2.23 8.25 0.66
C CYS A 240 1.34 9.31 1.33
N GLU A 241 1.02 9.13 2.61
CA GLU A 241 0.65 10.24 3.48
C GLU A 241 1.92 10.97 3.94
N LEU A 242 1.87 12.30 3.88
CA LEU A 242 2.96 13.16 4.35
C LEU A 242 2.58 13.78 5.68
N ASP A 243 3.50 13.79 6.63
CA ASP A 243 3.34 14.54 7.87
C ASP A 243 3.24 16.05 7.61
N ALA A 244 2.93 16.82 8.65
CA ALA A 244 2.84 18.27 8.58
C ALA A 244 4.14 18.97 8.09
N GLN A 245 5.28 18.27 8.06
CA GLN A 245 6.58 18.74 7.59
C GLN A 245 6.94 18.22 6.18
N GLY A 246 6.07 17.43 5.55
CA GLY A 246 6.25 16.89 4.21
C GLY A 246 7.09 15.60 4.16
N ALA A 247 7.26 14.88 5.28
CA ALA A 247 7.94 13.59 5.32
C ALA A 247 6.94 12.42 5.28
N PRO A 248 7.26 11.31 4.59
CA PRO A 248 6.43 10.09 4.58
C PRO A 248 6.09 9.57 5.99
N ILE A 249 4.80 9.37 6.28
CA ILE A 249 4.34 8.71 7.52
C ILE A 249 4.74 7.23 7.47
N GLY A 250 5.10 6.62 8.61
CA GLY A 250 5.57 5.24 8.64
C GLY A 250 7.04 5.06 8.28
N ARG A 251 7.78 6.13 7.95
CA ARG A 251 9.23 6.08 7.75
C ARG A 251 9.96 6.18 9.08
N ALA A 252 10.61 5.10 9.48
CA ALA A 252 11.38 5.03 10.70
C ALA A 252 12.75 5.74 10.60
N PRO A 253 13.38 6.08 11.74
CA PRO A 253 14.70 6.70 11.77
C PRO A 253 15.82 5.85 11.14
N ASP A 254 15.64 4.53 11.09
CA ASP A 254 16.59 3.55 10.59
C ASP A 254 15.89 2.29 10.06
N GLU A 255 16.62 1.46 9.31
CA GLU A 255 16.09 0.27 8.62
C GLU A 255 15.57 -0.81 9.58
N LEU A 256 16.17 -0.92 10.77
CA LEU A 256 15.80 -1.94 11.75
C LEU A 256 14.48 -1.58 12.42
N THR A 257 14.32 -0.31 12.80
CA THR A 257 13.04 0.22 13.26
C THR A 257 11.98 0.13 12.17
N GLN A 258 12.34 0.37 10.90
CA GLN A 258 11.41 0.22 9.78
C GLN A 258 10.90 -1.21 9.66
N ALA A 259 11.78 -2.21 9.76
CA ALA A 259 11.39 -3.63 9.66
C ALA A 259 10.41 -4.04 10.76
N VAL A 260 10.54 -3.50 11.97
CA VAL A 260 9.60 -3.72 13.08
C VAL A 260 8.22 -3.16 12.74
N ILE A 261 8.17 -1.94 12.19
CA ILE A 261 6.91 -1.29 11.78
C ILE A 261 6.27 -2.05 10.63
N ASP A 262 7.04 -2.38 9.58
CA ASP A 262 6.56 -3.13 8.42
C ASP A 262 5.91 -4.44 8.86
N TRP A 263 6.59 -5.20 9.74
CA TRP A 263 6.02 -6.44 10.26
C TRP A 263 4.71 -6.23 11.03
N ALA A 264 4.61 -5.17 11.84
CA ALA A 264 3.38 -4.87 12.56
C ALA A 264 2.23 -4.47 11.62
N LEU A 265 2.54 -3.67 10.59
CA LEU A 265 1.60 -3.28 9.54
C LEU A 265 1.12 -4.47 8.71
N ASP A 266 1.94 -5.52 8.55
CA ASP A 266 1.54 -6.77 7.88
C ASP A 266 0.49 -7.57 8.64
N GLN A 267 0.32 -7.30 9.94
CA GLN A 267 -0.69 -7.97 10.74
C GLN A 267 -2.05 -7.30 10.63
N ARG A 268 -2.16 -6.18 9.90
CA ARG A 268 -3.43 -5.50 9.70
C ARG A 268 -4.48 -6.39 9.07
N GLY A 269 -5.71 -6.14 9.48
CA GLY A 269 -6.85 -6.99 9.18
C GLY A 269 -6.94 -8.27 10.02
N LYS A 270 -5.86 -8.75 10.66
CA LYS A 270 -6.00 -9.91 11.55
C LYS A 270 -6.87 -9.57 12.76
N PRO A 271 -7.65 -10.52 13.29
CA PRO A 271 -8.49 -10.26 14.45
C PRO A 271 -7.66 -10.03 15.71
N TYR A 272 -8.23 -9.24 16.62
CA TYR A 272 -7.76 -9.24 18.00
C TYR A 272 -8.09 -10.58 18.67
N ILE A 273 -7.08 -11.23 19.25
CA ILE A 273 -7.25 -12.45 20.05
C ILE A 273 -6.65 -12.20 21.42
N TRP A 274 -7.46 -12.26 22.48
CA TRP A 274 -6.98 -12.14 23.86
C TRP A 274 -5.94 -13.22 24.17
N GLY A 275 -4.73 -12.81 24.57
CA GLY A 275 -3.59 -13.72 24.76
C GLY A 275 -2.86 -14.09 23.46
N GLY A 276 -3.31 -13.60 22.31
CA GLY A 276 -2.82 -13.96 20.97
C GLY A 276 -1.40 -13.49 20.69
N THR A 277 -0.61 -14.36 20.07
CA THR A 277 0.78 -14.10 19.64
C THR A 277 1.03 -14.59 18.21
N GLY A 278 -0.04 -14.70 17.41
CA GLY A 278 -0.01 -15.14 16.02
C GLY A 278 -0.15 -16.65 15.80
N PRO A 279 -0.18 -17.10 14.52
CA PRO A 279 -0.19 -16.25 13.32
C PRO A 279 -1.58 -15.70 12.95
N ASN A 280 -2.66 -16.27 13.51
CA ASN A 280 -4.04 -15.99 13.13
C ASN A 280 -4.65 -14.74 13.78
N GLY A 281 -3.91 -14.05 14.64
CA GLY A 281 -4.38 -12.90 15.39
C GLY A 281 -3.51 -12.63 16.62
N TYR A 282 -3.59 -11.41 17.13
CA TYR A 282 -2.71 -10.90 18.19
C TYR A 282 -3.53 -10.11 19.21
N ASP A 283 -3.07 -10.03 20.45
CA ASP A 283 -3.48 -8.93 21.33
C ASP A 283 -2.48 -7.76 21.23
N CYS A 284 -2.74 -6.68 21.97
CA CYS A 284 -1.97 -5.44 21.94
C CYS A 284 -0.46 -5.67 22.15
N SER A 285 -0.11 -6.29 23.27
CA SER A 285 1.29 -6.57 23.63
C SER A 285 1.89 -7.75 22.85
N GLY A 286 1.06 -8.68 22.39
CA GLY A 286 1.46 -9.78 21.51
C GLY A 286 1.86 -9.29 20.12
N LEU A 287 1.16 -8.30 19.56
CA LEU A 287 1.50 -7.68 18.28
C LEU A 287 2.89 -7.01 18.36
N THR A 288 3.10 -6.15 19.35
CA THR A 288 4.38 -5.43 19.52
C THR A 288 5.53 -6.39 19.83
N MET A 289 5.31 -7.37 20.71
CA MET A 289 6.32 -8.38 21.05
C MET A 289 6.80 -9.14 19.80
N LYS A 290 5.86 -9.57 18.95
CA LYS A 290 6.20 -10.32 17.73
C LYS A 290 6.81 -9.43 16.65
N ALA A 291 6.47 -8.14 16.61
CA ALA A 291 7.10 -7.16 15.74
C ALA A 291 8.60 -6.98 16.06
N TYR A 292 8.99 -6.82 17.33
CA TYR A 292 10.41 -6.81 17.70
C TYR A 292 11.07 -8.18 17.52
N GLU A 293 10.35 -9.29 17.74
CA GLU A 293 10.90 -10.62 17.52
C GLU A 293 11.26 -10.85 16.04
N SER A 294 10.57 -10.19 15.10
CA SER A 294 10.86 -10.29 13.65
C SER A 294 12.29 -9.87 13.28
N ILE A 295 12.88 -8.95 14.05
CA ILE A 295 14.28 -8.51 13.92
C ILE A 295 15.21 -9.22 14.94
N GLY A 296 14.73 -10.31 15.55
CA GLY A 296 15.47 -11.08 16.55
C GLY A 296 15.59 -10.42 17.93
N VAL A 297 14.78 -9.41 18.23
CA VAL A 297 14.75 -8.72 19.53
C VAL A 297 13.60 -9.25 20.38
N THR A 298 13.89 -9.69 21.59
CA THR A 298 12.87 -10.10 22.56
C THR A 298 12.55 -8.94 23.51
N ILE A 299 11.26 -8.62 23.64
CA ILE A 299 10.70 -7.74 24.67
C ILE A 299 9.66 -8.50 25.53
N PRO A 300 9.26 -8.00 26.71
CA PRO A 300 8.30 -8.68 27.57
C PRO A 300 6.93 -8.91 26.94
N ARG A 301 6.19 -9.91 27.45
CA ARG A 301 4.91 -10.35 26.84
C ARG A 301 3.74 -9.43 27.13
N VAL A 302 3.63 -8.86 28.33
CA VAL A 302 2.43 -8.12 28.78
C VAL A 302 2.65 -6.62 28.74
N SER A 303 1.59 -5.84 28.55
CA SER A 303 1.68 -4.38 28.37
C SER A 303 2.33 -3.68 29.56
N GLN A 304 2.05 -4.13 30.78
CA GLN A 304 2.63 -3.55 32.00
C GLN A 304 4.15 -3.77 32.08
N ASP A 305 4.62 -4.93 31.63
CA ASP A 305 6.06 -5.23 31.61
C ASP A 305 6.75 -4.50 30.45
N GLN A 306 6.09 -4.35 29.29
CA GLN A 306 6.62 -3.56 28.19
C GLN A 306 6.75 -2.08 28.57
N TRP A 307 5.78 -1.54 29.32
CA TRP A 307 5.84 -0.20 29.90
C TRP A 307 7.04 -0.04 30.84
N ALA A 308 7.27 -1.00 31.73
CA ALA A 308 8.41 -0.96 32.64
C ALA A 308 9.76 -1.24 31.98
N PHE A 309 9.76 -1.81 30.77
CA PHE A 309 10.96 -2.22 30.04
C PHE A 309 11.52 -1.11 29.17
N GLY A 310 10.68 -0.42 28.40
CA GLY A 310 11.15 0.62 27.50
C GLY A 310 11.56 1.90 28.26
N PRO A 311 12.69 2.54 27.91
CA PRO A 311 12.96 3.91 28.34
C PRO A 311 11.78 4.84 28.02
N GLU A 312 11.27 5.55 29.02
CA GLU A 312 10.20 6.54 28.85
C GLU A 312 10.69 7.72 28.00
N ILE A 313 9.81 8.23 27.14
CA ILE A 313 10.08 9.41 26.31
C ILE A 313 9.07 10.53 26.60
N PRO A 314 9.49 11.80 26.58
CA PRO A 314 8.55 12.93 26.69
C PRO A 314 7.52 12.91 25.56
N GLN A 315 6.28 13.27 25.88
CA GLN A 315 5.24 13.45 24.86
C GLN A 315 5.65 14.58 23.89
N GLY A 316 5.51 14.31 22.59
CA GLY A 316 5.99 15.14 21.49
C GLY A 316 7.40 14.80 20.99
N GLU A 317 8.10 13.85 21.64
CA GLU A 317 9.40 13.32 21.19
C GLU A 317 9.32 11.87 20.68
N GLU A 318 8.10 11.33 20.60
CA GLU A 318 7.84 10.03 19.99
C GLU A 318 8.23 9.99 18.51
N GLN A 319 8.73 8.83 18.11
CA GLN A 319 9.17 8.52 16.76
C GLN A 319 8.50 7.23 16.30
N PRO A 320 8.40 6.99 14.98
CA PRO A 320 7.94 5.72 14.46
C PRO A 320 8.76 4.57 15.07
N GLY A 321 8.07 3.53 15.55
CA GLY A 321 8.63 2.39 16.27
C GLY A 321 8.62 2.53 17.79
N ASP A 322 8.25 3.69 18.35
CA ASP A 322 7.99 3.83 19.78
C ASP A 322 6.64 3.19 20.16
N LEU A 323 6.46 2.91 21.45
CA LEU A 323 5.22 2.32 21.97
C LEU A 323 4.44 3.36 22.76
N VAL A 324 3.15 3.52 22.46
CA VAL A 324 2.21 4.38 23.18
C VAL A 324 1.33 3.53 24.08
N PHE A 325 1.09 4.00 25.30
CA PHE A 325 0.37 3.27 26.35
C PHE A 325 -0.84 4.05 26.84
N PHE A 326 -1.93 3.34 27.15
CA PHE A 326 -3.22 3.94 27.49
C PHE A 326 -3.75 3.46 28.84
N ASP A 327 -4.43 4.35 29.56
CA ASP A 327 -5.07 4.06 30.84
C ASP A 327 -6.40 3.34 30.61
N VAL A 328 -6.29 2.07 30.24
CA VAL A 328 -7.43 1.16 30.13
C VAL A 328 -7.42 0.26 31.36
N THR A 329 -8.36 0.49 32.28
CA THR A 329 -8.50 -0.39 33.45
C THR A 329 -9.48 -1.53 33.13
N ARG A 330 -9.05 -2.78 33.32
CA ARG A 330 -9.93 -3.97 33.25
C ARG A 330 -9.92 -4.72 34.57
N ALA A 331 -11.07 -5.29 34.91
CA ALA A 331 -11.25 -5.99 36.18
C ALA A 331 -10.34 -7.23 36.25
N GLY A 332 -9.45 -7.28 37.24
CA GLY A 332 -8.53 -8.41 37.46
C GLY A 332 -7.16 -8.26 36.81
N GLU A 333 -6.87 -7.15 36.12
CA GLU A 333 -5.54 -6.86 35.59
C GLU A 333 -4.60 -6.24 36.64
N PRO A 334 -3.28 -6.51 36.55
CA PRO A 334 -2.28 -5.82 37.37
C PRO A 334 -2.31 -4.30 37.15
N PRO A 335 -1.86 -3.50 38.13
CA PRO A 335 -1.74 -2.05 37.95
C PRO A 335 -0.75 -1.72 36.82
N GLY A 336 -1.13 -0.76 35.98
CA GLY A 336 -0.36 -0.31 34.82
C GLY A 336 -1.25 -0.12 33.59
N PRO A 337 -0.68 0.22 32.42
CA PRO A 337 -1.45 0.44 31.21
C PRO A 337 -2.08 -0.86 30.68
N GLY A 338 -3.41 -0.87 30.52
CA GLY A 338 -4.15 -2.03 30.02
C GLY A 338 -4.33 -2.07 28.50
N HIS A 339 -3.82 -1.07 27.77
CA HIS A 339 -3.67 -1.14 26.32
C HIS A 339 -2.38 -0.45 25.86
N MET A 340 -1.88 -0.88 24.71
CA MET A 340 -0.74 -0.28 24.05
C MET A 340 -0.75 -0.50 22.54
N ALA A 341 0.01 0.31 21.83
CA ALA A 341 0.16 0.24 20.38
C ALA A 341 1.54 0.74 19.94
N MET A 342 1.88 0.56 18.67
CA MET A 342 3.14 1.03 18.09
C MET A 342 2.90 2.29 17.27
N VAL A 343 3.62 3.36 17.58
CA VAL A 343 3.62 4.62 16.84
C VAL A 343 4.21 4.38 15.46
N ILE A 344 3.54 4.90 14.42
CA ILE A 344 4.05 4.87 13.04
C ILE A 344 4.32 6.27 12.50
N GLY A 345 4.01 7.33 13.25
CA GLY A 345 4.30 8.73 12.90
C GLY A 345 3.04 9.58 12.74
N ASP A 346 3.20 10.91 12.79
CA ASP A 346 2.15 11.92 12.58
C ASP A 346 0.82 11.66 13.33
N GLY A 347 0.91 11.35 14.62
CA GLY A 347 -0.31 11.07 15.39
C GLY A 347 -0.91 9.68 15.14
N LEU A 348 -0.33 8.83 14.28
CA LEU A 348 -0.81 7.49 13.96
C LEU A 348 -0.07 6.36 14.70
N MET A 349 -0.79 5.27 14.93
CA MET A 349 -0.31 4.03 15.51
C MET A 349 -0.94 2.82 14.82
N VAL A 350 -0.22 1.69 14.79
CA VAL A 350 -0.79 0.37 14.50
C VAL A 350 -1.12 -0.35 15.81
N GLU A 351 -2.34 -0.85 15.92
CA GLU A 351 -2.82 -1.44 17.17
C GLU A 351 -3.66 -2.70 16.98
N ALA A 352 -3.61 -3.59 17.97
CA ALA A 352 -4.59 -4.64 18.20
C ALA A 352 -5.43 -4.25 19.43
N TRP A 353 -6.60 -3.64 19.25
CA TRP A 353 -7.33 -2.99 20.36
C TRP A 353 -8.21 -3.94 21.20
N CYS A 354 -9.20 -4.60 20.60
CA CYS A 354 -10.15 -5.44 21.34
C CYS A 354 -10.92 -6.41 20.44
N THR A 355 -11.44 -7.51 21.00
CA THR A 355 -12.15 -8.58 20.28
C THR A 355 -13.29 -8.10 19.36
N ASN A 356 -14.04 -7.08 19.77
CA ASN A 356 -15.22 -6.58 19.04
C ASN A 356 -15.05 -5.14 18.54
N CYS A 357 -13.82 -4.69 18.40
CA CYS A 357 -13.52 -3.31 18.03
C CYS A 357 -12.86 -3.20 16.66
N GLY A 358 -13.05 -4.22 15.83
CA GLY A 358 -12.37 -4.34 14.54
C GLY A 358 -11.01 -5.03 14.64
N PRO A 359 -10.36 -5.19 13.48
CA PRO A 359 -9.08 -5.88 13.36
C PRO A 359 -7.93 -5.06 13.95
N ILE A 360 -6.74 -5.62 13.80
CA ILE A 360 -5.50 -4.85 13.79
C ILE A 360 -5.58 -3.81 12.67
N ALA A 361 -5.36 -2.54 13.00
CA ALA A 361 -5.50 -1.43 12.07
C ALA A 361 -4.58 -0.26 12.44
N VAL A 362 -4.36 0.64 11.48
CA VAL A 362 -3.82 1.98 11.75
C VAL A 362 -4.93 2.87 12.26
N ARG A 363 -4.66 3.62 13.32
CA ARG A 363 -5.55 4.66 13.86
C ARG A 363 -4.70 5.81 14.34
N GLU A 364 -5.31 6.99 14.50
CA GLU A 364 -4.72 8.05 15.33
C GLU A 364 -4.36 7.47 16.71
N TYR A 365 -3.52 8.09 17.54
CA TYR A 365 -3.37 7.75 18.96
C TYR A 365 -3.93 8.82 19.91
N ASP A 366 -4.06 10.06 19.46
CA ASP A 366 -4.49 11.23 20.25
C ASP A 366 -5.98 11.64 20.11
N ASN A 367 -6.77 10.93 19.31
CA ASN A 367 -8.23 11.08 19.20
C ASN A 367 -8.92 11.24 20.57
N PRO A 368 -9.76 12.28 20.74
CA PRO A 368 -10.39 12.61 22.02
C PRO A 368 -11.41 11.58 22.51
N ASN A 369 -11.80 10.61 21.68
CA ASN A 369 -12.74 9.56 22.06
C ASN A 369 -12.05 8.29 22.59
N ARG A 370 -10.73 8.28 22.75
CA ARG A 370 -9.97 7.16 23.32
C ARG A 370 -9.64 7.36 24.79
N ALA A 371 -9.12 6.30 25.40
CA ALA A 371 -8.57 6.35 26.74
C ALA A 371 -7.36 7.30 26.81
N ASP A 372 -7.10 7.87 27.99
CA ASP A 372 -6.00 8.79 28.19
C ASP A 372 -4.65 8.10 27.97
N ILE A 373 -3.71 8.82 27.36
CA ILE A 373 -2.33 8.36 27.18
C ILE A 373 -1.62 8.40 28.53
N VAL A 374 -1.04 7.27 28.94
CA VAL A 374 -0.18 7.15 30.12
C VAL A 374 1.21 7.70 29.80
N GLY A 375 1.72 7.36 28.61
CA GLY A 375 3.03 7.80 28.14
C GLY A 375 3.52 6.98 26.96
N PHE A 376 4.78 7.20 26.62
CA PHE A 376 5.45 6.58 25.48
C PHE A 376 6.77 5.96 25.94
N THR A 377 7.21 4.90 25.25
CA THR A 377 8.53 4.29 25.50
C THR A 377 9.25 3.94 24.20
N ARG A 378 10.58 3.85 24.26
CA ARG A 378 11.44 3.47 23.12
C ARG A 378 12.21 2.17 23.38
N PRO A 379 11.62 0.98 23.11
CA PRO A 379 12.25 -0.31 23.43
C PRO A 379 13.63 -0.53 22.82
N LEU A 380 13.89 -0.05 21.60
CA LEU A 380 15.18 -0.21 20.91
C LEU A 380 16.34 0.49 21.64
N GLU A 381 16.04 1.48 22.49
CA GLU A 381 17.04 2.16 23.30
C GLU A 381 17.40 1.41 24.59
N HIS A 382 16.67 0.34 24.93
CA HIS A 382 16.91 -0.45 26.14
C HIS A 382 18.26 -1.19 26.05
N PRO A 383 19.10 -1.19 27.11
CA PRO A 383 20.42 -1.84 27.10
C PRO A 383 20.39 -3.32 26.70
N ASP A 384 19.39 -4.07 27.17
CA ASP A 384 19.27 -5.50 26.82
C ASP A 384 18.89 -5.71 25.36
N VAL A 385 18.18 -4.76 24.73
CA VAL A 385 17.87 -4.83 23.29
C VAL A 385 19.13 -4.55 22.48
N LYS A 386 19.89 -3.51 22.83
CA LYS A 386 21.17 -3.21 22.18
C LYS A 386 22.15 -4.38 22.27
N ALA A 387 22.24 -5.02 23.43
CA ALA A 387 23.07 -6.21 23.60
C ALA A 387 22.62 -7.40 22.74
N GLN A 388 21.31 -7.58 22.55
CA GLN A 388 20.77 -8.60 21.64
C GLN A 388 21.18 -8.33 20.19
N LEU A 389 21.05 -7.10 19.72
CA LEU A 389 21.43 -6.69 18.37
C LEU A 389 22.94 -6.83 18.13
N GLU A 390 23.77 -6.35 19.05
CA GLU A 390 25.23 -6.53 18.98
C GLU A 390 25.63 -8.02 18.92
N ALA A 391 24.92 -8.88 19.67
CA ALA A 391 25.17 -10.31 19.66
C ALA A 391 24.75 -11.01 18.36
N GLN A 392 23.90 -10.39 17.54
CA GLN A 392 23.52 -10.87 16.21
C GLN A 392 24.58 -10.46 15.17
N ASP A 393 25.02 -9.20 15.18
CA ASP A 393 26.05 -8.69 14.27
C ASP A 393 27.37 -9.48 14.37
N ASN A 394 27.73 -9.91 15.58
CA ASN A 394 28.94 -10.70 15.81
C ASN A 394 28.85 -12.17 15.34
N ARG A 395 27.69 -12.62 14.83
CA ARG A 395 27.49 -13.99 14.30
C ARG A 395 27.45 -14.04 12.76
N GLY A 396 27.31 -12.90 12.09
CA GLY A 396 27.45 -12.76 10.63
C GLY A 396 28.91 -12.61 10.21
#